data_AF-A0A165AZ41-F1
#
_entry.id   AF-A0A165AZ41-F1
#
_cell.length_a   1.000
_cell.length_b   1.000
_cell.length_c   1.000
_cell.angle_alpha   90.00
_cell.angle_beta   90.00
_cell.angle_gamma   90.00
#
_symmetry.space_group_name_H-M   'P 1'
#
loop_
_entity.id
_entity.type
_entity.pdbx_description
1 polymer ?
#
loop_
_entity_poly.entity_id
_entity_poly.type
_entity_poly.pdbx_seq_one_letter_code
_entity_poly.pdbx_strand_id
1 'polypeptide(L)'
;MTTPQPLLLHPISFETNVNMQELELRINTSGTHVVALFVRSVLLPLFNTISSKDLKTISVVTQCEYALDTDALLNAFDQDACLQIDERLAQDNFAKLRDISIAFYEDVSTAFYEDISGMPDLQNVKFLSEIGARFPRLIDKNMLTCVIFAS
;
A
#
# COMPACT_ATOMS: atom_id res chain seq x y z
N MET A 1 -13.29 -29.76 -2.02
CA MET A 1 -12.95 -28.34 -2.27
C MET A 1 -13.11 -27.61 -0.97
N THR A 2 -12.03 -27.36 -0.24
CA THR A 2 -12.03 -26.60 1.01
C THR A 2 -11.95 -25.11 0.65
N THR A 3 -13.02 -24.37 0.92
CA THR A 3 -13.00 -22.91 0.84
C THR A 3 -11.93 -22.38 1.79
N PRO A 4 -11.07 -21.44 1.37
CA PRO A 4 -10.11 -20.82 2.27
C PRO A 4 -10.89 -20.13 3.39
N GLN A 5 -10.63 -20.54 4.64
CA GLN A 5 -11.17 -19.84 5.80
C GLN A 5 -10.64 -18.40 5.77
N PRO A 6 -11.51 -17.38 5.81
CA PRO A 6 -11.04 -16.02 5.99
C PRO A 6 -10.32 -16.01 7.33
N LEU A 7 -9.03 -15.65 7.30
CA LEU A 7 -8.31 -15.23 8.49
C LEU A 7 -9.07 -14.01 9.01
N LEU A 8 -9.98 -14.26 9.96
CA LEU A 8 -10.56 -13.24 10.82
C LEU A 8 -9.40 -12.71 11.66
N LEU A 9 -8.59 -11.83 11.06
CA LEU A 9 -7.82 -10.88 11.82
C LEU A 9 -8.86 -10.14 12.66
N HIS A 10 -8.84 -10.38 13.97
CA HIS A 10 -9.59 -9.54 14.89
C HIS A 10 -9.31 -8.10 14.47
N PRO A 11 -10.34 -7.26 14.27
CA PRO A 11 -10.11 -5.87 13.93
C PRO A 11 -9.10 -5.35 14.96
N ILE A 12 -7.93 -4.93 14.47
CA ILE A 12 -6.96 -4.23 15.31
C ILE A 12 -7.66 -2.92 15.63
N SER A 13 -8.46 -2.95 16.68
CA SER A 13 -9.09 -1.79 17.26
C SER A 13 -8.00 -1.16 18.11
N PHE A 14 -7.36 -0.14 17.56
CA PHE A 14 -6.64 0.80 18.39
C PHE A 14 -7.70 1.57 19.19
N GLU A 15 -8.19 0.97 20.28
CA GLU A 15 -9.11 1.67 21.19
C GLU A 15 -8.42 2.96 21.67
N THR A 16 -9.05 4.06 21.28
CA THR A 16 -8.90 5.46 21.71
C THR A 16 -7.92 5.75 22.85
N ASN A 17 -6.62 5.83 22.55
CA ASN A 17 -5.66 6.78 23.14
C ASN A 17 -4.20 6.59 22.68
N VAL A 18 -3.97 5.92 21.56
CA VAL A 18 -2.61 5.88 21.01
C VAL A 18 -2.39 7.21 20.31
N ASN A 19 -1.51 8.05 20.86
CA ASN A 19 -0.95 9.23 20.17
C ASN A 19 -0.01 8.75 19.04
N MET A 20 -0.56 7.93 18.16
CA MET A 20 0.12 7.34 17.02
C MET A 20 0.20 8.41 15.96
N GLN A 21 1.43 8.87 15.71
CA GLN A 21 1.72 9.90 14.72
C GLN A 21 2.13 9.31 13.38
N GLU A 22 2.64 8.08 13.38
CA GLU A 22 3.16 7.41 12.19
C GLU A 22 2.72 5.94 12.21
N LEU A 23 2.37 5.42 11.06
CA LEU A 23 2.01 4.02 10.84
C LEU A 23 2.78 3.48 9.64
N GLU A 24 3.72 2.56 9.86
CA GLU A 24 4.37 1.80 8.78
C GLU A 24 3.81 0.36 8.75
N LEU A 25 3.40 -0.08 7.56
CA LEU A 25 2.92 -1.42 7.28
C LEU A 25 3.80 -2.01 6.19
N ARG A 26 4.60 -3.01 6.55
CA ARG A 26 5.52 -3.66 5.62
C ARG A 26 5.14 -5.10 5.39
N ILE A 27 5.20 -5.53 4.13
CA ILE A 27 5.15 -6.92 3.73
C ILE A 27 6.39 -7.28 2.90
N ASN A 28 7.04 -8.38 3.26
CA ASN A 28 8.06 -9.03 2.45
C ASN A 28 7.43 -10.24 1.79
N THR A 29 7.58 -10.37 0.47
CA THR A 29 6.90 -11.42 -0.28
C THR A 29 7.66 -11.86 -1.52
N SER A 30 7.50 -13.13 -1.86
CA SER A 30 7.91 -13.72 -3.12
C SER A 30 6.79 -13.79 -4.17
N GLY A 31 5.57 -13.30 -3.87
CA GLY A 31 4.44 -13.42 -4.79
C GLY A 31 3.29 -12.45 -4.58
N THR A 32 2.70 -12.00 -5.69
CA THR A 32 1.62 -11.00 -5.73
C THR A 32 0.29 -11.47 -5.11
N HIS A 33 0.06 -12.78 -5.03
CA HIS A 33 -1.09 -13.32 -4.30
C HIS A 33 -1.09 -12.94 -2.81
N VAL A 34 0.10 -12.86 -2.19
CA VAL A 34 0.24 -12.43 -0.80
C VAL A 34 -0.05 -10.93 -0.67
N VAL A 35 0.36 -10.13 -1.66
CA VAL A 35 0.03 -8.70 -1.72
C VAL A 35 -1.48 -8.48 -1.79
N ALA A 36 -2.19 -9.27 -2.60
CA ALA A 36 -3.65 -9.17 -2.70
C ALA A 36 -4.34 -9.48 -1.37
N LEU A 37 -3.85 -10.51 -0.66
CA LEU A 37 -4.32 -10.84 0.69
C LEU A 37 -3.97 -9.74 1.69
N PHE A 38 -2.79 -9.15 1.59
CA PHE A 38 -2.38 -8.03 2.44
C PHE A 38 -3.29 -6.80 2.26
N VAL A 39 -3.58 -6.42 1.01
CA VAL A 39 -4.50 -5.31 0.72
C VAL A 39 -5.90 -5.59 1.28
N ARG A 40 -6.47 -6.77 0.97
CA ARG A 40 -7.86 -7.09 1.31
C ARG A 40 -8.09 -7.49 2.76
N SER A 41 -7.14 -8.21 3.37
CA SER A 41 -7.31 -8.78 4.70
C SER A 41 -6.58 -7.99 5.78
N VAL A 42 -5.58 -7.16 5.44
CA VAL A 42 -4.84 -6.35 6.41
C VAL A 42 -5.16 -4.87 6.23
N LEU A 43 -4.83 -4.27 5.08
CA LEU A 43 -4.94 -2.83 4.88
C LEU A 43 -6.39 -2.35 5.00
N LEU A 44 -7.31 -2.97 4.25
CA LEU A 44 -8.71 -2.55 4.24
C LEU A 44 -9.37 -2.65 5.63
N PRO A 45 -9.32 -3.81 6.35
CA PRO A 45 -9.87 -3.89 7.71
C PRO A 45 -9.21 -2.90 8.68
N LEU A 46 -7.89 -2.75 8.62
CA LEU A 46 -7.14 -1.85 9.48
C LEU A 46 -7.58 -0.39 9.31
N PHE A 47 -7.68 0.10 8.08
CA PHE A 47 -8.08 1.49 7.84
C PHE A 47 -9.55 1.74 8.17
N ASN A 48 -10.39 0.70 8.10
CA ASN A 48 -11.76 0.77 8.58
C ASN A 48 -11.85 0.92 10.11
N THR A 49 -10.91 0.34 10.86
CA THR A 49 -10.99 0.28 12.34
C THR A 49 -10.10 1.29 13.06
N ILE A 50 -9.00 1.72 12.44
CA ILE A 50 -8.08 2.67 13.07
C ILE A 50 -8.73 4.04 13.25
N SER A 51 -8.45 4.65 14.39
CA SER A 51 -8.85 6.02 14.71
C SER A 51 -7.71 6.67 15.49
N SER A 52 -7.07 7.69 14.90
CA SER A 52 -6.05 8.50 15.57
C SER A 52 -6.11 9.93 15.05
N LYS A 53 -6.38 10.88 15.96
CA LYS A 53 -6.39 12.31 15.65
C LYS A 53 -4.99 12.89 15.45
N ASP A 54 -3.97 12.17 15.91
CA ASP A 54 -2.57 12.60 15.86
C ASP A 54 -1.78 11.95 14.73
N LEU A 55 -2.38 11.02 13.99
CA LEU A 55 -1.75 10.35 12.85
C LEU A 55 -1.44 11.38 11.76
N LYS A 56 -0.17 11.48 11.41
CA LYS A 56 0.38 12.41 10.41
C LYS A 56 0.79 11.69 9.14
N THR A 57 1.34 10.49 9.29
CA THR A 57 1.92 9.72 8.18
C THR A 57 1.48 8.27 8.19
N ILE A 58 1.24 7.74 7.00
CA ILE A 58 1.05 6.32 6.75
C ILE A 58 2.06 5.89 5.68
N SER A 59 2.74 4.78 5.88
CA SER A 59 3.60 4.17 4.89
C SER A 59 3.21 2.71 4.70
N VAL A 60 2.95 2.33 3.45
CA VAL A 60 2.69 0.96 3.04
C VAL A 60 3.84 0.52 2.16
N VAL A 61 4.59 -0.47 2.61
CA VAL A 61 5.80 -0.96 1.94
C VAL A 61 5.59 -2.39 1.47
N THR A 62 5.65 -2.60 0.17
CA THR A 62 5.68 -3.94 -0.46
C THR A 62 7.10 -4.22 -0.90
N GLN A 63 7.76 -5.18 -0.27
CA GLN A 63 9.10 -5.63 -0.66
C GLN A 63 8.99 -6.99 -1.35
N CYS A 64 9.37 -7.01 -2.62
CA CYS A 64 9.35 -8.19 -3.48
C CYS A 64 10.75 -8.79 -3.57
N GLU A 65 10.87 -10.11 -3.39
CA GLU A 65 12.14 -10.86 -3.51
C GLU A 65 12.64 -10.98 -4.96
N TYR A 66 11.81 -10.60 -5.93
CA TYR A 66 12.09 -10.66 -7.36
C TYR A 66 11.58 -9.39 -8.04
N ALA A 67 11.87 -9.28 -9.35
CA ALA A 67 11.38 -8.21 -10.21
C ALA A 67 9.86 -7.99 -10.06
N LEU A 68 9.46 -6.72 -10.02
CA LEU A 68 8.07 -6.33 -9.85
C LEU A 68 7.26 -6.71 -11.09
N ASP A 69 6.33 -7.66 -10.94
CA ASP A 69 5.26 -7.86 -11.89
C ASP A 69 4.21 -6.77 -11.69
N THR A 70 4.35 -5.67 -12.45
CA THR A 70 3.49 -4.49 -12.34
C THR A 70 2.02 -4.81 -12.60
N ASP A 71 1.71 -5.72 -13.52
CA ASP A 71 0.32 -6.08 -13.86
C ASP A 71 -0.30 -6.91 -12.73
N ALA A 72 0.45 -7.85 -12.16
CA ALA A 72 -0.04 -8.66 -11.04
C ALA A 72 -0.14 -7.84 -9.75
N LEU A 73 0.76 -6.89 -9.51
CA LEU A 73 0.66 -5.94 -8.39
C LEU A 73 -0.53 -4.99 -8.56
N LEU A 74 -0.76 -4.52 -9.78
CA LEU A 74 -1.96 -3.77 -10.10
C LEU A 74 -3.19 -4.65 -9.82
N ASN A 75 -3.24 -5.92 -10.21
CA ASN A 75 -4.38 -6.76 -9.84
C ASN A 75 -4.50 -7.00 -8.31
N ALA A 76 -3.38 -7.05 -7.58
CA ALA A 76 -3.37 -7.22 -6.14
C ALA A 76 -3.93 -6.00 -5.38
N PHE A 77 -3.65 -4.79 -5.86
CA PHE A 77 -4.24 -3.54 -5.38
C PHE A 77 -5.67 -3.35 -5.89
N ASP A 78 -6.54 -4.33 -5.64
CA ASP A 78 -7.93 -4.36 -6.08
C ASP A 78 -8.63 -2.99 -5.98
N GLN A 79 -9.30 -2.58 -7.06
CA GLN A 79 -9.87 -1.24 -7.19
C GLN A 79 -10.92 -0.95 -6.11
N ASP A 80 -11.80 -1.90 -5.80
CA ASP A 80 -12.85 -1.71 -4.80
C ASP A 80 -12.27 -1.60 -3.39
N ALA A 81 -11.24 -2.39 -3.07
CA ALA A 81 -10.52 -2.27 -1.80
C ALA A 81 -9.79 -0.92 -1.69
N CYS A 82 -9.11 -0.49 -2.75
CA CYS A 82 -8.40 0.80 -2.77
C CYS A 82 -9.36 1.98 -2.63
N LEU A 83 -10.50 1.98 -3.31
CA LEU A 83 -11.52 3.03 -3.18
C LEU A 83 -12.06 3.12 -1.76
N GLN A 84 -12.31 2.00 -1.09
CA GLN A 84 -12.75 2.04 0.31
C GLN A 84 -11.67 2.64 1.24
N ILE A 85 -10.41 2.29 1.01
CA ILE A 85 -9.28 2.86 1.76
C ILE A 85 -9.15 4.37 1.47
N ASP A 86 -9.26 4.78 0.22
CA ASP A 86 -9.23 6.18 -0.24
C ASP A 86 -10.31 7.00 0.48
N GLU A 87 -11.55 6.54 0.43
CA GLU A 87 -12.68 7.20 1.08
C GLU A 87 -12.49 7.31 2.59
N ARG A 88 -12.00 6.25 3.22
CA ARG A 88 -11.83 6.21 4.67
C ARG A 88 -10.71 7.13 5.15
N LEU A 89 -9.57 7.14 4.46
CA LEU A 89 -8.42 7.98 4.83
C LEU A 89 -8.62 9.45 4.46
N ALA A 90 -9.43 9.74 3.44
CA ALA A 90 -9.76 11.12 3.07
C ALA A 90 -10.77 11.79 4.00
N GLN A 91 -11.45 11.03 4.88
CA GLN A 91 -12.38 11.57 5.88
C GLN A 91 -11.68 12.44 6.92
N ASP A 92 -12.39 13.44 7.44
CA ASP A 92 -11.89 14.40 8.43
C ASP A 92 -11.57 13.78 9.81
N ASN A 93 -11.82 12.48 9.98
CA ASN A 93 -11.45 11.72 11.17
C ASN A 93 -9.93 11.66 11.37
N PHE A 94 -9.15 11.84 10.30
CA PHE A 94 -7.69 11.90 10.32
C PHE A 94 -7.20 13.34 10.13
N ALA A 95 -7.63 14.26 10.99
CA ALA A 95 -7.42 15.71 10.82
C ALA A 95 -5.95 16.17 10.66
N LYS A 96 -4.97 15.38 11.14
CA LYS A 96 -3.53 15.69 11.01
C LYS A 96 -2.82 14.86 9.94
N LEU A 97 -3.51 13.92 9.30
CA LEU A 97 -2.94 13.07 8.28
C LEU A 97 -2.65 13.94 7.06
N ARG A 98 -1.40 13.88 6.62
CA ARG A 98 -0.89 14.76 5.54
C ARG A 98 -0.13 13.98 4.48
N ASP A 99 0.43 12.83 4.83
CA ASP A 99 1.30 12.07 3.95
C ASP A 99 0.96 10.58 4.02
N ILE A 100 0.72 9.99 2.86
CA ILE A 100 0.47 8.58 2.66
C ILE A 100 1.40 8.13 1.56
N SER A 101 2.29 7.20 1.88
CA SER A 101 3.22 6.63 0.91
C SER A 101 2.89 5.16 0.63
N ILE A 102 2.89 4.80 -0.64
CA ILE A 102 2.89 3.41 -1.10
C ILE A 102 4.20 3.18 -1.82
N ALA A 103 5.07 2.36 -1.23
CA ALA A 103 6.39 2.05 -1.76
C ALA A 103 6.48 0.59 -2.19
N PHE A 104 7.05 0.36 -3.37
CA PHE A 104 7.36 -0.94 -3.90
C PHE A 104 8.87 -1.10 -3.98
N TYR A 105 9.43 -2.07 -3.27
CA TYR A 105 10.85 -2.38 -3.29
C TYR A 105 11.09 -3.65 -4.09
N GLU A 106 11.99 -3.56 -5.04
CA GLU A 106 12.54 -4.70 -5.76
C GLU A 106 13.87 -5.09 -5.12
N ASP A 107 13.96 -6.31 -4.57
CA ASP A 107 15.23 -6.88 -4.14
C ASP A 107 15.95 -7.46 -5.36
N VAL A 108 16.91 -6.71 -5.90
CA VAL A 108 17.60 -7.05 -7.15
C VAL A 108 18.82 -7.94 -6.87
N SER A 109 18.96 -8.52 -5.67
CA SER A 109 20.13 -9.34 -5.27
C SER A 109 20.43 -10.56 -6.17
N THR A 110 19.56 -10.88 -7.13
CA THR A 110 19.76 -11.95 -8.12
C THR A 110 19.89 -11.49 -9.58
N ALA A 111 19.69 -10.21 -9.92
CA ALA A 111 19.88 -9.74 -11.29
C ALA A 111 21.35 -9.38 -11.50
N PHE A 112 22.07 -10.26 -12.18
CA PHE A 112 23.42 -10.01 -12.67
C PHE A 112 23.45 -8.70 -13.46
N TYR A 113 24.27 -7.75 -12.99
CA TYR A 113 24.78 -6.55 -13.66
C TYR A 113 24.23 -6.30 -15.09
N GLU A 114 23.05 -5.73 -15.22
CA GLU A 114 22.68 -4.98 -16.41
C GLU A 114 22.19 -3.59 -16.00
N ASP A 115 23.06 -2.63 -16.31
CA ASP A 115 22.89 -1.18 -16.38
C ASP A 115 21.55 -0.62 -15.88
N ILE A 116 21.41 -0.49 -14.56
CA ILE A 116 20.28 0.22 -13.92
C ILE A 116 20.50 1.72 -14.12
N SER A 117 20.23 2.21 -15.32
CA SER A 117 20.10 3.64 -15.55
C SER A 117 18.87 4.10 -14.74
N GLY A 118 19.10 4.85 -13.67
CA GLY A 118 18.08 5.35 -12.73
C GLY A 118 17.07 6.36 -13.31
N MET A 119 16.69 6.22 -14.58
CA MET A 119 15.53 6.90 -15.14
C MET A 119 14.28 6.05 -14.87
N PRO A 120 13.14 6.68 -14.53
CA PRO A 120 11.90 5.93 -14.38
C PRO A 120 11.54 5.34 -15.74
N ASP A 121 11.57 4.01 -15.82
CA ASP A 121 10.99 3.28 -16.95
C ASP A 121 9.56 3.77 -17.18
N LEU A 122 9.19 4.00 -18.44
CA LEU A 122 7.84 4.41 -18.83
C LEU A 122 6.79 3.44 -18.26
N GLN A 123 7.14 2.15 -18.16
CA GLN A 123 6.31 1.14 -17.52
C GLN A 123 6.09 1.44 -16.01
N ASN A 124 7.15 1.82 -15.29
CA ASN A 124 7.06 2.18 -13.87
C ASN A 124 6.23 3.45 -13.66
N VAL A 125 6.38 4.47 -14.51
CA VAL A 125 5.55 5.68 -14.45
C VAL A 125 4.07 5.34 -14.66
N LYS A 126 3.77 4.51 -15.67
CA LYS A 126 2.41 4.09 -15.97
C LYS A 126 1.81 3.30 -14.80
N PHE A 127 2.54 2.33 -14.27
CA PHE A 127 2.12 1.56 -13.11
C PHE A 127 1.83 2.44 -11.89
N LEU A 128 2.73 3.35 -11.54
CA LEU A 128 2.53 4.27 -10.41
C LEU A 128 1.33 5.20 -10.63
N SER A 129 1.11 5.68 -11.86
CA SER A 129 -0.07 6.45 -12.23
C SER A 129 -1.36 5.64 -12.06
N GLU A 130 -1.36 4.36 -12.43
CA GLU A 130 -2.54 3.49 -12.31
C GLU A 130 -2.83 3.10 -10.85
N ILE A 131 -1.79 2.90 -10.03
CA ILE A 131 -1.95 2.75 -8.58
C ILE A 131 -2.55 4.03 -7.99
N GLY A 132 -2.00 5.19 -8.33
CA GLY A 132 -2.50 6.48 -7.87
C GLY A 132 -3.97 6.71 -8.25
N ALA A 133 -4.37 6.37 -9.48
CA ALA A 133 -5.74 6.51 -9.97
C ALA A 133 -6.79 5.73 -9.16
N ARG A 134 -6.37 4.78 -8.32
CA ARG A 134 -7.25 4.04 -7.40
C ARG A 134 -7.51 4.74 -6.07
N PHE A 135 -6.82 5.85 -5.83
CA PHE A 135 -6.95 6.69 -4.64
C PHE A 135 -7.20 8.16 -5.04
N PRO A 136 -8.30 8.44 -5.77
CA PRO A 136 -8.55 9.77 -6.33
C PRO A 136 -8.66 10.85 -5.26
N ARG A 137 -9.28 10.59 -4.10
CA ARG A 137 -9.46 11.63 -3.07
C ARG A 137 -8.16 11.97 -2.37
N LEU A 138 -7.31 10.97 -2.13
CA LEU A 138 -5.99 11.20 -1.57
C LEU A 138 -5.08 11.95 -2.55
N ILE A 139 -5.21 11.72 -3.86
CA ILE A 139 -4.56 12.54 -4.90
C ILE A 139 -5.10 13.98 -4.88
N ASP A 140 -6.42 14.17 -4.87
CA ASP A 140 -7.04 15.50 -4.88
C ASP A 140 -6.62 16.35 -3.66
N LYS A 141 -6.38 15.69 -2.52
CA LYS A 141 -5.86 16.32 -1.29
C LYS A 141 -4.33 16.48 -1.28
N ASN A 142 -3.62 16.03 -2.32
CA ASN A 142 -2.17 16.01 -2.40
C ASN A 142 -1.52 15.30 -1.19
N MET A 143 -2.11 14.16 -0.80
CA MET A 143 -1.67 13.36 0.35
C MET A 143 -0.99 12.05 -0.06
N LEU A 144 -1.21 11.58 -1.28
CA LEU A 144 -0.66 10.29 -1.74
C LEU A 144 0.62 10.47 -2.54
N THR A 145 1.64 9.70 -2.17
CA THR A 145 2.87 9.49 -2.93
C THR A 145 3.02 8.00 -3.23
N CYS A 146 3.24 7.63 -4.49
CA CYS A 146 3.55 6.26 -4.90
C CYS A 146 4.97 6.22 -5.49
N VAL A 147 5.79 5.26 -5.06
CA VAL A 147 7.19 5.15 -5.47
C VAL A 147 7.63 3.70 -5.66
N ILE A 148 8.55 3.49 -6.60
CA ILE A 148 9.29 2.23 -6.76
C ILE A 148 10.75 2.50 -6.39
N PHE A 149 11.34 1.60 -5.62
CA PHE A 149 12.77 1.55 -5.34
C PHE A 149 13.33 0.24 -5.90
N ALA A 150 14.37 0.34 -6.71
CA ALA A 150 15.22 -0.80 -7.04
C ALA A 150 16.42 -0.75 -6.07
N SER A 151 16.63 -1.83 -5.32
CA SER A 151 17.77 -1.98 -4.40
C SER A 151 18.76 -3.03 -4.86
#